data_AF-A0A1H6EBL5-F1
#
_entry.id   AF-A0A1H6EBL5-F1
#
_cell.length_a   1.000
_cell.length_b   1.000
_cell.length_c   1.000
_cell.angle_alpha   90.00
_cell.angle_beta   90.00
_cell.angle_gamma   90.00
#
_symmetry.space_group_name_H-M   'P 1'
#
loop_
_entity.id
_entity.type
_entity.pdbx_description
1 polymer ?
#
loop_
_entity_poly.entity_id
_entity_poly.type
_entity_poly.pdbx_seq_one_letter_code
_entity_poly.pdbx_strand_id
1 'polypeptide(L)'
;MRIDETLLNEAKAYAAKNGRSLNSVMEDALRQLLNRSMEVAVRPRVELITSAAHPGFQAQVQERLDAGEKLEHIAADFVDEELRDAAC
;
A
#
# COMPACT_ATOMS: atom_id res chain seq x y z
N MET A 1 17.76 -22.46 5.65
CA MET A 1 16.58 -22.16 4.81
C MET A 1 15.69 -23.39 4.80
N ARG A 2 14.41 -23.27 5.18
CA ARG A 2 13.45 -24.38 5.15
C ARG A 2 12.39 -24.04 4.10
N ILE A 3 12.19 -24.94 3.16
CA ILE A 3 11.19 -24.82 2.10
C ILE A 3 10.10 -25.84 2.44
N ASP A 4 8.85 -25.43 2.26
CA ASP A 4 7.69 -26.29 2.44
C ASP A 4 7.75 -27.49 1.46
N GLU A 5 7.44 -28.69 1.94
CA GLU A 5 7.45 -29.91 1.13
C GLU A 5 6.44 -29.84 -0.02
N THR A 6 5.32 -29.16 0.18
CA THR A 6 4.30 -28.95 -0.87
C THR A 6 4.87 -28.14 -2.02
N LEU A 7 5.51 -27.01 -1.72
CA LEU A 7 6.15 -26.13 -2.68
C LEU A 7 7.32 -26.82 -3.41
N LEU A 8 8.06 -27.69 -2.71
CA LEU A 8 9.13 -28.47 -3.31
C LEU A 8 8.61 -29.46 -4.35
N ASN A 9 7.46 -30.10 -4.10
CA ASN A 9 6.86 -31.04 -5.04
C ASN A 9 6.36 -30.34 -6.30
N GLU A 10 5.73 -29.16 -6.16
CA GLU A 10 5.32 -28.34 -7.29
C GLU A 10 6.51 -27.88 -8.13
N ALA A 11 7.58 -27.40 -7.47
CA ALA A 11 8.79 -26.97 -8.15
C ALA A 11 9.47 -28.13 -8.90
N LYS A 12 9.47 -29.35 -8.33
CA LYS A 12 9.96 -30.56 -9.02
C LYS A 12 9.10 -30.94 -10.22
N ALA A 13 7.77 -30.89 -10.09
CA ALA A 13 6.87 -31.17 -11.20
C ALA A 13 7.05 -30.16 -12.34
N TYR A 14 7.21 -28.88 -12.01
CA TYR A 14 7.50 -27.82 -12.96
C TYR A 14 8.86 -27.99 -13.65
N ALA A 15 9.90 -28.36 -12.89
CA ALA A 15 11.23 -28.63 -13.42
C ALA A 15 11.23 -29.82 -14.40
N ALA A 16 10.59 -30.94 -14.01
CA ALA A 16 10.44 -32.12 -14.84
C ALA A 16 9.66 -31.84 -16.13
N LYS A 17 8.56 -31.06 -16.05
CA LYS A 17 7.75 -30.66 -17.21
C LYS A 17 8.53 -29.82 -18.23
N ASN A 18 9.44 -28.98 -17.76
CA ASN A 18 10.25 -28.12 -18.62
C ASN A 18 11.62 -28.73 -18.98
N GLY A 19 11.92 -29.95 -18.53
CA GLY A 19 13.22 -30.60 -18.74
C GLY A 19 14.41 -29.85 -18.13
N ARG A 20 14.17 -29.02 -17.11
CA ARG A 20 15.18 -28.17 -16.46
C ARG A 20 15.49 -28.69 -15.07
N SER A 21 16.67 -28.36 -14.55
CA SER A 21 17.01 -28.66 -13.15
C SER A 21 16.24 -27.75 -12.19
N LEU A 22 15.92 -28.27 -11.00
CA LEU A 22 15.25 -27.51 -9.94
C LEU A 22 16.02 -26.21 -9.61
N ASN A 23 17.35 -26.28 -9.61
CA ASN A 23 18.19 -25.12 -9.33
C ASN A 23 18.01 -24.02 -10.38
N SER A 24 17.86 -24.38 -11.66
CA SER A 24 17.63 -23.42 -12.74
C SER A 24 16.25 -22.74 -12.63
N VAL A 25 15.22 -23.48 -12.19
CA VAL A 25 13.88 -22.91 -11.91
C VAL A 25 13.93 -21.94 -10.73
N MET A 26 14.65 -22.31 -9.67
CA MET A 26 14.83 -21.45 -8.49
C MET A 26 15.60 -20.17 -8.83
N GLU A 27 16.65 -20.27 -9.65
CA GLU A 27 17.42 -19.11 -10.11
C GLU A 27 16.55 -18.18 -10.97
N ASP A 28 15.75 -18.71 -11.89
CA ASP A 28 14.83 -17.91 -12.70
C ASP A 28 13.79 -17.19 -11.84
N ALA A 29 13.23 -17.88 -10.83
CA ALA A 29 12.27 -17.29 -9.90
C ALA A 29 12.90 -16.14 -9.10
N LEU A 30 14.14 -16.31 -8.64
CA LEU A 30 14.90 -15.26 -7.95
C LEU A 30 15.18 -14.07 -8.87
N ARG A 31 15.60 -14.34 -10.11
CA ARG A 31 15.85 -13.30 -11.12
C ARG A 31 14.59 -12.49 -11.43
N GLN A 32 13.46 -13.16 -11.60
CA GLN A 32 12.17 -12.52 -11.81
C GLN A 32 11.71 -11.70 -10.60
N LEU A 33 11.90 -12.21 -9.38
CA LEU A 33 11.57 -11.49 -8.14
C LEU A 33 12.40 -10.21 -8.03
N LEU A 34 13.71 -10.31 -8.23
CA LEU A 34 14.62 -9.17 -8.15
C LEU A 34 14.28 -8.13 -9.21
N ASN A 35 14.10 -8.54 -10.46
CA ASN A 35 13.70 -7.63 -11.54
C ASN A 35 12.36 -6.94 -11.24
N ARG A 36 11.36 -7.67 -10.76
CA ARG A 36 10.06 -7.11 -10.36
C ARG A 36 10.18 -6.13 -9.19
N SER A 37 11.08 -6.38 -8.24
CA SER A 37 11.30 -5.49 -7.10
C SER A 37 12.11 -4.23 -7.47
N MET A 38 13.02 -4.36 -8.44
CA MET A 38 13.87 -3.27 -8.93
C MET A 38 13.13 -2.39 -9.93
N GLU A 39 12.22 -2.95 -10.71
CA GLU A 39 11.14 -2.21 -11.34
C GLU A 39 10.23 -1.70 -10.23
N VAL A 40 10.65 -0.62 -9.55
CA VAL A 40 9.75 0.26 -8.83
C VAL A 40 8.63 0.55 -9.80
N ALA A 41 7.47 -0.08 -9.60
CA ALA A 41 6.33 0.07 -10.46
C ALA A 41 6.16 1.57 -10.65
N VAL A 42 6.44 2.06 -11.86
CA VAL A 42 6.22 3.46 -12.22
C VAL A 42 4.72 3.59 -12.18
N ARG A 43 4.16 3.82 -10.98
CA ARG A 43 2.74 4.04 -10.81
C ARG A 43 2.47 5.30 -11.62
N PRO A 44 1.66 5.21 -12.68
CA PRO A 44 1.32 6.38 -13.44
C PRO A 44 0.76 7.41 -12.46
N ARG A 45 1.31 8.62 -12.50
CA ARG A 45 0.88 9.71 -11.63
C ARG A 45 -0.58 9.98 -11.96
N VAL A 46 -1.48 9.63 -11.04
CA VAL A 46 -2.91 9.91 -11.21
C VAL A 46 -3.12 11.38 -10.84
N GLU A 47 -3.51 12.18 -11.82
CA GLU A 47 -4.03 13.52 -11.55
C GLU A 47 -5.46 13.38 -11.06
N LEU A 48 -5.65 13.54 -9.75
CA LEU A 48 -6.99 13.62 -9.17
C LEU A 48 -7.62 14.94 -9.60
N ILE A 49 -8.84 14.88 -10.13
CA ILE A 49 -9.64 16.09 -10.39
C ILE A 49 -10.00 16.67 -9.03
N THR A 50 -9.19 17.60 -8.54
CA THR A 50 -9.54 18.42 -7.37
C THR A 50 -10.50 19.50 -7.84
N SER A 51 -11.63 19.67 -7.15
CA SER A 51 -12.48 20.85 -7.33
C SER A 51 -11.65 22.13 -7.22
N ALA A 52 -12.06 23.22 -7.87
CA ALA A 52 -11.43 24.55 -7.77
C ALA A 52 -11.49 25.18 -6.35
N ALA A 53 -11.78 24.39 -5.33
CA ALA A 53 -11.65 24.77 -3.93
C ALA A 53 -10.19 25.09 -3.63
N HIS A 54 -9.98 26.10 -2.79
CA HIS A 54 -8.66 26.46 -2.34
C HIS A 54 -8.03 25.25 -1.64
N PRO A 55 -6.78 24.88 -1.97
CA PRO A 55 -6.08 23.84 -1.24
C PRO A 55 -5.95 24.29 0.22
N GLY A 56 -6.37 23.43 1.15
CA GLY A 56 -6.41 23.76 2.56
C GLY A 56 -7.43 22.94 3.29
N PHE A 57 -7.52 23.17 4.59
CA PHE A 57 -8.57 22.59 5.41
C PHE A 57 -9.86 23.43 5.30
N GLN A 58 -10.99 22.90 5.76
CA GLN A 58 -12.21 23.69 5.91
C GLN A 58 -11.93 24.93 6.77
N ALA A 59 -12.61 26.06 6.50
CA ALA A 59 -12.30 27.35 7.13
C ALA A 59 -12.13 27.28 8.66
N GLN A 60 -13.03 26.57 9.34
CA GLN A 60 -13.00 26.38 10.80
C GLN A 60 -11.76 25.60 11.29
N VAL A 61 -11.29 24.64 10.50
CA VAL A 61 -10.08 23.87 10.81
C VAL A 61 -8.84 24.73 10.58
N GLN A 62 -8.82 25.50 9.48
CA GLN A 62 -7.71 26.38 9.16
C GLN A 62 -7.54 27.47 10.21
N GLU A 63 -8.62 28.10 10.68
CA GLU A 63 -8.59 29.10 11.76
C GLU A 63 -7.99 28.55 13.06
N ARG A 64 -8.34 27.31 13.42
CA ARG A 64 -7.80 26.65 14.64
C ARG A 64 -6.33 26.27 14.48
N LEU A 65 -5.92 25.82 13.29
CA LEU A 65 -4.50 25.58 12.99
C LEU A 65 -3.69 26.89 13.05
N ASP A 66 -4.24 27.99 12.52
CA ASP A 66 -3.61 29.31 12.56
C ASP A 66 -3.54 29.86 14.00
N ALA A 67 -4.48 29.48 14.86
CA ALA A 67 -4.45 29.75 16.30
C ALA A 67 -3.42 28.89 17.07
N GLY A 68 -2.70 27.99 16.39
CA GLY A 68 -1.65 27.15 16.97
C GLY A 68 -2.15 25.83 17.56
N GLU A 69 -3.40 25.46 17.33
CA GLU A 69 -3.90 24.14 17.71
C GLU A 69 -3.31 23.06 16.80
N LYS A 70 -3.14 21.86 17.36
CA LYS A 70 -2.68 20.72 16.59
C LYS A 70 -3.87 20.03 15.92
N LEU A 71 -3.62 19.54 14.70
CA LEU A 71 -4.61 18.81 13.91
C LEU A 71 -5.20 17.59 14.65
N GLU A 72 -4.41 16.93 15.50
CA GLU A 72 -4.83 15.79 16.32
C GLU A 72 -5.96 16.11 17.31
N HIS A 73 -5.96 17.32 17.87
CA HIS A 73 -7.00 17.77 18.80
C HIS A 73 -8.26 18.18 18.06
N ILE A 74 -8.08 18.92 16.96
CA ILE A 74 -9.19 19.35 16.11
C ILE A 74 -9.95 18.13 15.57
N ALA A 75 -9.24 17.11 15.08
CA ALA A 75 -9.85 15.89 14.56
C ALA A 75 -10.59 15.07 15.63
N ALA A 76 -10.09 15.02 16.86
CA ALA A 76 -10.75 14.33 17.96
C ALA A 76 -12.11 14.97 18.30
N ASP A 77 -12.18 16.29 18.32
CA ASP A 77 -13.43 17.01 18.60
C ASP A 77 -14.51 16.70 17.55
N PHE A 78 -14.15 16.63 16.26
CA PHE A 78 -15.10 16.29 15.20
C PHE A 78 -15.60 14.85 15.28
N VAL A 79 -14.74 13.91 15.69
CA VAL A 79 -15.13 12.50 15.88
C VAL A 79 -16.09 12.37 17.07
N ASP A 80 -15.83 13.10 18.16
CA ASP A 80 -16.69 13.10 19.35
C ASP A 80 -18.05 13.76 19.07
N GLU A 81 -18.09 14.78 18.20
CA GLU A 81 -19.32 15.44 17.76
C GLU A 81 -20.16 14.54 16.83
N GLU A 82 -19.53 13.88 15.85
CA GLU A 82 -20.20 12.91 14.96
C GLU A 82 -20.78 11.71 15.75
N LEU A 83 -20.06 11.23 16.77
CA LEU A 83 -20.55 10.19 17.68
C LEU A 83 -21.75 10.64 18.54
N ARG A 84 -21.82 11.93 18.89
CA ARG A 84 -22.96 12.50 19.63
C ARG A 84 -24.19 12.63 18.75
N ASP A 85 -24.01 13.10 17.53
CA ASP A 85 -25.10 13.25 16.55
C ASP A 85 -25.66 11.90 16.09
N ALA A 86 -24.81 10.85 16.02
CA ALA A 86 -25.24 9.49 15.70
C ALA A 86 -25.92 8.74 16.87
N ALA A 87 -25.88 9.28 18.09
CA ALA A 87 -26.42 8.65 19.29
C ALA A 87 -27.83 9.16 19.70
N CYS A 88 -28.42 10.10 18.96
CA CYS A 88 -29.83 10.52 19.06
C CYS A 88 -30.69 9.89 17.95
#